data_AF-A0A8J4E7V5-F1
#
_entry.id   AF-A0A8J4E7V5-F1
#
_cell.length_a   1.000
_cell.length_b   1.000
_cell.length_c   1.000
_cell.angle_alpha   90.00
_cell.angle_beta   90.00
_cell.angle_gamma   90.00
#
_symmetry.space_group_name_H-M   'P 1'
#
loop_
_entity.id
_entity.type
_entity.pdbx_description
1 polymer ?
#
loop_
_entity_poly.entity_id
_entity_poly.type
_entity_poly.pdbx_seq_one_letter_code
_entity_poly.pdbx_strand_id
1 'polypeptide(L)'
;MLNALAEDAFMIGLEANGDVVRLASYVPLLAKNGRTQWTPDLIYFDNERVLPSLNYHVQRMFSMTVGDHVVEVEVEGAPEFRCLPQPFVTIGLDTGGFEVDFTDISLNGVAAEPVRVVPGDGRVVLPVRTENDGYTVRLAATPRARTEGHEIGFGVHFGAVGSPDSWEWHFGSWLDRNLTAQYTADVDRDELLPSIPFCIEIGRTYEIEIRVAEAGRRIEYRLGGVLVHEYADPGILERRFAAGLVTGKGRNALRVVNATAEETRIELVLGSGRSLAGARVTRLAADPTAGAPFEPAPAESAVSWLESAVFTVSPYSFTVVEWPGRLGQ
;
A
#
# COMPACT_ATOMS: atom_id res chain seq x y z
N MET A 1 5.54 1.81 -11.99
CA MET A 1 5.19 3.25 -12.04
C MET A 1 4.76 3.70 -10.65
N LEU A 2 3.93 2.92 -9.96
CA LEU A 2 3.49 3.21 -8.58
C LEU A 2 4.64 3.56 -7.63
N ASN A 3 5.72 2.77 -7.60
CA ASN A 3 6.89 3.08 -6.77
C ASN A 3 7.48 4.48 -7.05
N ALA A 4 7.61 4.85 -8.33
CA ALA A 4 8.13 6.16 -8.72
C ALA A 4 7.19 7.30 -8.30
N LEU A 5 5.86 7.09 -8.37
CA LEU A 5 4.87 8.09 -7.94
C LEU A 5 4.78 8.21 -6.41
N ALA A 6 4.98 7.11 -5.68
CA ALA A 6 5.06 7.14 -4.22
C ALA A 6 6.26 7.97 -3.76
N GLU A 7 7.43 7.75 -4.37
CA GLU A 7 8.63 8.56 -4.10
C GLU A 7 8.46 10.02 -4.48
N ASP A 8 7.79 10.31 -5.58
CA ASP A 8 7.44 11.68 -6.01
C ASP A 8 6.58 12.40 -4.96
N ALA A 9 5.48 11.78 -4.55
CA ALA A 9 4.61 12.33 -3.51
C ALA A 9 5.38 12.54 -2.20
N PHE A 10 6.27 11.61 -1.85
CA PHE A 10 7.16 11.76 -0.70
C PHE A 10 8.13 12.94 -0.87
N MET A 11 8.72 13.11 -2.05
CA MET A 11 9.62 14.21 -2.37
C MET A 11 8.94 15.59 -2.39
N ILE A 12 7.65 15.67 -2.76
CA ILE A 12 6.84 16.87 -2.55
C ILE A 12 6.84 17.23 -1.05
N GLY A 13 6.63 16.23 -0.18
CA GLY A 13 6.71 16.41 1.27
C GLY A 13 8.10 16.85 1.76
N LEU A 14 9.17 16.25 1.23
CA LEU A 14 10.55 16.66 1.56
C LEU A 14 10.81 18.11 1.20
N GLU A 15 10.39 18.55 0.01
CA GLU A 15 10.59 19.93 -0.44
C GLU A 15 9.73 20.92 0.36
N ALA A 16 8.49 20.54 0.71
CA ALA A 16 7.63 21.32 1.59
C ALA A 16 8.24 21.55 2.99
N ASN A 17 9.12 20.65 3.44
CA ASN A 17 9.85 20.75 4.70
C ASN A 17 11.34 21.11 4.49
N GLY A 18 11.66 21.84 3.41
CA GLY A 18 13.03 22.20 3.03
C GLY A 18 13.75 23.14 4.02
N ASP A 19 13.04 23.68 5.03
CA ASP A 19 13.61 24.40 6.16
C ASP A 19 14.39 23.46 7.10
N VAL A 20 13.91 22.22 7.26
CA VAL A 20 14.53 21.15 8.05
C VAL A 20 15.31 20.17 7.16
N VAL A 21 14.69 19.70 6.07
CA VAL A 21 15.28 18.72 5.15
C VAL A 21 16.22 19.43 4.16
N ARG A 22 17.52 19.24 4.34
CA ARG A 22 18.54 19.92 3.52
C ARG A 22 19.01 19.14 2.30
N LEU A 23 18.94 17.81 2.35
CA LEU A 23 19.42 16.91 1.31
C LEU A 23 18.53 15.66 1.26
N ALA A 24 18.29 15.15 0.05
CA ALA A 24 17.65 13.87 -0.20
C ALA A 24 18.43 13.17 -1.31
N SER A 25 18.60 11.85 -1.21
CA SER A 25 19.27 11.04 -2.23
C SER A 25 18.60 9.69 -2.33
N TYR A 26 18.30 9.28 -3.55
CA TYR A 26 17.90 7.90 -3.84
C TYR A 26 19.10 6.96 -3.58
N VAL A 27 18.84 5.78 -3.02
CA VAL A 27 19.83 4.71 -2.85
C VAL A 27 19.16 3.34 -3.02
N PRO A 28 19.80 2.37 -3.69
CA PRO A 28 21.10 2.46 -4.37
C PRO A 28 21.03 3.07 -5.78
N LEU A 29 22.13 3.71 -6.20
CA LEU A 29 22.16 4.54 -7.43
C LEU A 29 22.36 3.71 -8.71
N LEU A 30 23.27 2.73 -8.68
CA LEU A 30 23.77 2.03 -9.85
C LEU A 30 23.76 0.51 -9.63
N ALA A 31 23.17 -0.23 -10.56
CA ALA A 31 23.20 -1.69 -10.57
C ALA A 31 23.65 -2.26 -11.91
N LYS A 32 24.67 -3.13 -11.88
CA LYS A 32 25.14 -3.83 -13.08
C LYS A 32 24.34 -5.10 -13.32
N ASN A 33 23.76 -5.24 -14.52
CA ASN A 33 22.99 -6.41 -14.91
C ASN A 33 23.80 -7.70 -14.73
N GLY A 34 23.22 -8.69 -14.04
CA GLY A 34 23.86 -9.97 -13.72
C GLY A 34 24.96 -9.91 -12.64
N ARG A 35 25.22 -8.75 -12.02
CA ARG A 35 26.26 -8.54 -10.99
C ARG A 35 25.77 -7.66 -9.83
N THR A 36 24.54 -7.87 -9.38
CA THR A 36 23.84 -7.01 -8.40
C THR A 36 23.55 -7.76 -7.10
N GLN A 37 23.52 -7.05 -5.97
CA GLN A 37 23.28 -7.61 -4.63
C GLN A 37 21.98 -7.11 -3.99
N TRP A 38 21.33 -6.10 -4.57
CA TRP A 38 20.12 -5.46 -4.06
C TRP A 38 19.21 -5.06 -5.23
N THR A 39 17.89 -5.03 -5.03
CA THR A 39 16.94 -4.43 -5.97
C THR A 39 15.79 -3.80 -5.18
N PRO A 40 15.21 -2.67 -5.62
CA PRO A 40 15.48 -1.93 -6.86
C PRO A 40 16.63 -0.90 -6.77
N ASP A 41 17.04 -0.32 -7.92
CA ASP A 41 18.11 0.68 -8.08
C ASP A 41 17.70 1.78 -9.09
N LEU A 42 18.29 2.98 -8.98
CA LEU A 42 17.88 4.11 -9.81
C LEU A 42 18.25 3.93 -11.29
N ILE A 43 19.45 3.44 -11.59
CA ILE A 43 19.97 3.27 -12.95
C ILE A 43 20.59 1.88 -13.08
N TYR A 44 20.05 1.08 -13.99
CA TYR A 44 20.63 -0.19 -14.38
C TYR A 44 21.60 0.00 -15.55
N PHE A 45 22.58 -0.89 -15.70
CA PHE A 45 23.49 -0.84 -16.84
C PHE A 45 24.14 -2.20 -17.13
N ASP A 46 24.55 -2.41 -18.38
CA ASP A 46 25.38 -3.52 -18.79
C ASP A 46 26.70 -3.03 -19.40
N ASN A 47 27.34 -3.80 -20.28
CA ASN A 47 28.60 -3.38 -20.93
C ASN A 47 28.38 -2.43 -22.13
N GLU A 48 27.15 -2.31 -22.61
CA GLU A 48 26.78 -1.63 -23.84
C GLU A 48 25.74 -0.51 -23.63
N ARG A 49 24.92 -0.61 -22.58
CA ARG A 49 23.73 0.22 -22.38
C ARG A 49 23.61 0.74 -20.95
N VAL A 50 23.04 1.93 -20.84
CA VAL A 50 22.50 2.51 -19.60
C VAL A 50 20.99 2.44 -19.70
N LEU A 51 20.35 1.98 -18.62
CA LEU A 51 18.93 1.63 -18.55
C LEU A 51 18.32 2.41 -17.36
N PRO A 52 17.95 3.68 -17.56
CA PRO A 52 17.34 4.46 -16.50
C PRO A 52 15.96 3.91 -16.12
N SER A 53 15.65 3.86 -14.83
CA SER A 53 14.34 3.44 -14.32
C SER A 53 13.29 4.56 -14.43
N LEU A 54 12.00 4.25 -14.19
CA LEU A 54 10.97 5.28 -14.05
C LEU A 54 11.30 6.24 -12.90
N ASN A 55 11.84 5.73 -11.79
CA ASN A 55 12.31 6.53 -10.65
C ASN A 55 13.41 7.51 -11.06
N TYR A 56 14.31 7.13 -11.96
CA TYR A 56 15.31 8.06 -12.53
C TYR A 56 14.64 9.24 -13.23
N HIS A 57 13.62 8.97 -14.06
CA HIS A 57 12.93 10.04 -14.78
C HIS A 57 12.19 10.99 -13.83
N VAL A 58 11.56 10.47 -12.77
CA VAL A 58 10.95 11.28 -11.69
C VAL A 58 12.02 12.13 -10.99
N GLN A 59 13.10 11.52 -10.49
CA GLN A 59 14.21 12.22 -9.82
C GLN A 59 14.80 13.33 -10.70
N ARG A 60 14.97 13.06 -12.00
CA ARG A 60 15.43 14.05 -12.99
C ARG A 60 14.44 15.20 -13.14
N MET A 61 13.14 14.92 -13.26
CA MET A 61 12.10 15.96 -13.38
C MET A 61 12.05 16.88 -12.16
N PHE A 62 12.22 16.36 -10.94
CA PHE A 62 12.39 17.17 -9.73
C PHE A 62 13.65 18.03 -9.78
N SER A 63 14.80 17.40 -10.06
CA SER A 63 16.11 18.06 -10.06
C SER A 63 16.18 19.22 -11.07
N MET A 64 15.39 19.17 -12.15
CA MET A 64 15.33 20.20 -13.18
C MET A 64 14.35 21.34 -12.85
N THR A 65 13.52 21.20 -11.81
CA THR A 65 12.43 22.12 -11.47
C THR A 65 12.47 22.61 -10.02
N VAL A 66 13.66 22.66 -9.42
CA VAL A 66 13.89 23.13 -8.05
C VAL A 66 13.66 24.64 -7.93
N GLY A 67 12.91 25.06 -6.90
CA GLY A 67 12.75 26.46 -6.50
C GLY A 67 13.51 26.80 -5.21
N ASP A 68 13.43 28.08 -4.80
CA ASP A 68 14.01 28.57 -3.54
C ASP A 68 12.94 28.88 -2.49
N HIS A 69 11.67 28.88 -2.87
CA HIS A 69 10.52 28.99 -1.97
C HIS A 69 9.44 27.98 -2.33
N VAL A 70 8.87 27.36 -1.30
CA VAL A 70 7.62 26.58 -1.40
C VAL A 70 6.45 27.56 -1.37
N VAL A 71 5.47 27.32 -2.22
CA VAL A 71 4.18 28.03 -2.22
C VAL A 71 3.12 27.05 -1.74
N GLU A 72 2.27 27.50 -0.83
CA GLU A 72 1.17 26.68 -0.32
C GLU A 72 0.22 26.29 -1.46
N VAL A 73 -0.17 25.01 -1.47
CA VAL A 73 -1.11 24.44 -2.44
C VAL A 73 -2.23 23.79 -1.66
N GLU A 74 -3.44 24.30 -1.85
CA GLU A 74 -4.66 23.64 -1.38
C GLU A 74 -5.21 22.77 -2.52
N VAL A 75 -5.50 21.51 -2.20
CA VAL A 75 -6.09 20.56 -3.14
C VAL A 75 -7.50 20.25 -2.67
N GLU A 76 -8.48 20.72 -3.44
CA GLU A 76 -9.90 20.45 -3.22
C GLU A 76 -10.40 19.37 -4.20
N GLY A 77 -11.27 18.47 -3.73
CA GLY A 77 -11.93 17.49 -4.59
C GLY A 77 -10.99 16.45 -5.24
N ALA A 78 -9.84 16.17 -4.63
CA ALA A 78 -8.96 15.09 -5.08
C ALA A 78 -9.70 13.74 -5.10
N PRO A 79 -9.43 12.85 -6.06
CA PRO A 79 -10.00 11.50 -6.04
C PRO A 79 -9.60 10.79 -4.75
N GLU A 80 -10.60 10.25 -4.06
CA GLU A 80 -10.35 9.43 -2.88
C GLU A 80 -9.95 8.03 -3.34
N PHE A 81 -8.73 7.60 -3.00
CA PHE A 81 -8.41 6.19 -3.09
C PHE A 81 -8.88 5.51 -1.82
N ARG A 82 -9.66 4.45 -2.01
CA ARG A 82 -10.08 3.54 -0.95
C ARG A 82 -9.59 2.16 -1.34
N CYS A 83 -8.71 1.59 -0.54
CA CYS A 83 -8.47 0.15 -0.59
C CYS A 83 -9.76 -0.50 -0.09
N LEU A 84 -10.63 -0.87 -1.03
CA LEU A 84 -11.76 -1.73 -0.74
C LEU A 84 -11.20 -3.14 -0.63
N PRO A 85 -11.56 -3.95 0.38
CA PRO A 85 -11.20 -5.34 0.35
C PRO A 85 -11.80 -5.99 -0.90
N GLN A 86 -11.06 -6.98 -1.35
CA GLN A 86 -11.26 -7.73 -2.59
C GLN A 86 -12.67 -8.35 -2.70
N PRO A 87 -13.13 -8.66 -3.94
CA PRO A 87 -14.54 -8.98 -4.23
C PRO A 87 -15.06 -10.30 -3.64
N PHE A 88 -14.20 -11.13 -3.05
CA PHE A 88 -14.64 -12.35 -2.36
C PHE A 88 -13.85 -12.55 -1.08
N VAL A 89 -14.57 -13.05 -0.07
CA VAL A 89 -14.07 -13.36 1.26
C VAL A 89 -14.12 -14.86 1.45
N THR A 90 -13.05 -15.47 1.92
CA THR A 90 -12.98 -16.89 2.32
C THR A 90 -12.29 -17.04 3.69
N ILE A 91 -12.15 -18.26 4.16
CA ILE A 91 -11.46 -18.60 5.41
C ILE A 91 -10.25 -19.48 5.06
N GLY A 92 -9.10 -19.18 5.64
CA GLY A 92 -7.90 -20.01 5.59
C GLY A 92 -7.49 -20.44 6.98
N LEU A 93 -6.95 -21.64 7.11
CA LEU A 93 -6.46 -22.18 8.37
C LEU A 93 -5.03 -22.68 8.16
N ASP A 94 -4.13 -22.33 9.06
CA ASP A 94 -2.77 -22.88 9.07
C ASP A 94 -2.26 -23.14 10.49
N THR A 95 -1.13 -23.82 10.56
CA THR A 95 -0.45 -24.16 11.80
C THR A 95 1.05 -24.26 11.58
N GLY A 96 1.83 -23.76 12.54
CA GLY A 96 3.29 -23.84 12.54
C GLY A 96 3.83 -25.09 13.24
N GLY A 97 3.22 -25.48 14.35
CA GLY A 97 3.70 -26.59 15.17
C GLY A 97 2.64 -27.35 15.96
N PHE A 98 1.36 -27.10 15.70
CA PHE A 98 0.26 -27.79 16.39
C PHE A 98 -0.56 -28.62 15.42
N GLU A 99 -1.03 -29.77 15.88
CA GLU A 99 -2.15 -30.46 15.23
C GLU A 99 -3.44 -29.87 15.80
N VAL A 100 -4.29 -29.27 14.97
CA VAL A 100 -5.48 -28.56 15.43
C VAL A 100 -6.72 -29.10 14.71
N ASP A 101 -7.72 -29.49 15.50
CA ASP A 101 -9.06 -29.81 15.01
C ASP A 101 -9.89 -28.52 14.96
N PHE A 102 -10.31 -28.12 13.77
CA PHE A 102 -11.22 -27.01 13.55
C PHE A 102 -12.64 -27.55 13.30
N THR A 103 -13.58 -27.17 14.17
CA THR A 103 -15.00 -27.57 14.12
C THR A 103 -15.92 -26.35 14.12
N ASP A 104 -17.22 -26.58 13.96
CA ASP A 104 -18.27 -25.55 14.05
C ASP A 104 -18.01 -24.34 13.14
N ILE A 105 -17.37 -24.61 11.99
CA ILE A 105 -16.91 -23.58 11.08
C ILE A 105 -18.10 -23.03 10.32
N SER A 106 -18.25 -21.70 10.32
CA SER A 106 -19.23 -21.03 9.48
C SER A 106 -18.78 -19.64 9.04
N LEU A 107 -19.25 -19.26 7.85
CA LEU A 107 -19.14 -17.92 7.29
C LEU A 107 -20.56 -17.39 7.05
N ASN A 108 -20.96 -16.35 7.79
CA ASN A 108 -22.33 -15.83 7.76
C ASN A 108 -23.41 -16.90 8.02
N GLY A 109 -23.09 -17.89 8.86
CA GLY A 109 -23.97 -19.01 9.17
C GLY A 109 -23.98 -20.12 8.12
N VAL A 110 -23.28 -19.97 6.99
CA VAL A 110 -23.03 -21.08 6.05
C VAL A 110 -21.95 -21.97 6.63
N ALA A 111 -22.32 -23.20 6.99
CA ALA A 111 -21.40 -24.15 7.61
C ALA A 111 -20.36 -24.69 6.61
N ALA A 112 -19.16 -24.97 7.11
CA ALA A 112 -18.13 -25.74 6.42
C ALA A 112 -17.86 -27.06 7.18
N GLU A 113 -17.36 -28.07 6.47
CA GLU A 113 -16.96 -29.33 7.09
C GLU A 113 -15.82 -29.13 8.09
N PRO A 114 -15.78 -29.89 9.20
CA PRO A 114 -14.64 -29.89 10.11
C PRO A 114 -13.33 -30.26 9.40
N VAL A 115 -12.23 -29.62 9.79
CA VAL A 115 -10.92 -29.83 9.20
C VAL A 115 -9.89 -30.02 10.30
N ARG A 116 -9.05 -31.05 10.18
CA ARG A 116 -7.80 -31.16 10.94
C ARG A 116 -6.68 -30.57 10.12
N VAL A 117 -5.91 -29.66 10.70
CA VAL A 117 -4.70 -29.10 10.09
C VAL A 117 -3.50 -29.54 10.92
N VAL A 118 -2.47 -30.07 10.27
CA VAL A 118 -1.23 -30.52 10.91
C VAL A 118 -0.02 -29.76 10.37
N PRO A 119 1.12 -29.72 11.12
CA PRO A 119 2.30 -29.03 10.66
C PRO A 119 2.78 -29.55 9.29
N GLY A 120 2.95 -28.64 8.34
CA GLY A 120 3.40 -28.95 6.97
C GLY A 120 2.30 -28.98 5.91
N ASP A 121 1.01 -28.92 6.28
CA ASP A 121 -0.11 -28.87 5.32
C ASP A 121 -0.13 -27.57 4.50
N GLY A 122 0.61 -26.55 4.94
CA GLY A 122 0.47 -25.18 4.43
C GLY A 122 -0.87 -24.58 4.85
N ARG A 123 -1.33 -23.58 4.10
CA ARG A 123 -2.60 -22.91 4.36
C ARG A 123 -3.75 -23.66 3.69
N VAL A 124 -4.67 -24.17 4.49
CA VAL A 124 -5.89 -24.84 4.04
C VAL A 124 -6.98 -23.79 3.83
N VAL A 125 -7.34 -23.53 2.57
CA VAL A 125 -8.44 -22.61 2.20
C VAL A 125 -9.76 -23.37 2.17
N LEU A 126 -10.73 -22.91 2.93
CA LEU A 126 -12.04 -23.57 3.05
C LEU A 126 -12.96 -23.24 1.87
N PRO A 127 -13.79 -24.18 1.40
CA PRO A 127 -14.69 -23.98 0.26
C PRO A 127 -15.94 -23.16 0.61
N VAL A 128 -15.81 -22.15 1.47
CA VAL A 128 -16.87 -21.18 1.81
C VAL A 128 -16.47 -19.79 1.36
N ARG A 129 -17.43 -19.04 0.83
CA ARG A 129 -17.20 -17.68 0.34
C ARG A 129 -18.38 -16.74 0.56
N THR A 130 -18.10 -15.44 0.65
CA THR A 130 -19.11 -14.38 0.60
C THR A 130 -18.58 -13.18 -0.17
N GLU A 131 -19.48 -12.38 -0.74
CA GLU A 131 -19.16 -11.11 -1.42
C GLU A 131 -19.65 -9.91 -0.59
N ASN A 132 -20.10 -10.16 0.66
CA ASN A 132 -20.61 -9.12 1.54
C ASN A 132 -19.47 -8.33 2.18
N ASP A 133 -19.60 -6.99 2.20
CA ASP A 133 -18.70 -6.09 2.93
C ASP A 133 -18.69 -6.34 4.46
N GLY A 134 -19.77 -6.92 4.98
CA GLY A 134 -19.90 -7.31 6.38
C GLY A 134 -20.12 -8.81 6.51
N TYR A 135 -19.33 -9.47 7.36
CA TYR A 135 -19.43 -10.90 7.59
C TYR A 135 -18.99 -11.34 8.98
N THR A 136 -19.41 -12.54 9.38
CA THR A 136 -18.97 -13.17 10.62
C THR A 136 -18.37 -14.53 10.33
N VAL A 137 -17.12 -14.72 10.76
CA VAL A 137 -16.47 -16.03 10.83
C VAL A 137 -16.68 -16.59 12.23
N ARG A 138 -17.14 -17.84 12.31
CA ARG A 138 -17.16 -18.61 13.56
C ARG A 138 -16.48 -19.94 13.35
N LEU A 139 -15.71 -20.39 14.34
CA LEU A 139 -15.15 -21.73 14.39
C LEU A 139 -14.72 -22.07 15.82
N ALA A 140 -14.53 -23.35 16.09
CA ALA A 140 -13.89 -23.82 17.31
C ALA A 140 -12.57 -24.49 16.95
N ALA A 141 -11.49 -24.12 17.63
CA ALA A 141 -10.16 -24.70 17.43
C ALA A 141 -9.76 -25.52 18.66
N THR A 142 -9.40 -26.79 18.47
CA THR A 142 -8.96 -27.68 19.56
C THR A 142 -7.58 -28.25 19.23
N PRO A 143 -6.50 -27.68 19.79
CA PRO A 143 -5.15 -28.20 19.64
C PRO A 143 -5.01 -29.57 20.30
N ARG A 144 -4.47 -30.55 19.57
CA ARG A 144 -4.40 -31.97 19.96
C ARG A 144 -3.00 -32.41 20.33
N ALA A 145 -2.01 -31.93 19.59
CA ALA A 145 -0.61 -32.23 19.78
C ALA A 145 0.26 -31.04 19.36
N ARG A 146 1.52 -31.04 19.79
CA ARG A 146 2.52 -30.05 19.39
C ARG A 146 3.83 -30.72 19.03
N THR A 147 4.54 -30.16 18.05
CA THR A 147 5.92 -30.54 17.72
C THR A 147 6.91 -29.82 18.64
N GLU A 148 8.07 -30.43 18.86
CA GLU A 148 9.15 -29.83 19.65
C GLU A 148 9.84 -28.73 18.82
N GLY A 149 10.19 -27.61 19.46
CA GLY A 149 10.88 -26.49 18.79
C GLY A 149 10.00 -25.61 17.88
N HIS A 150 8.68 -25.66 18.02
CA HIS A 150 7.77 -24.79 17.27
C HIS A 150 7.92 -23.32 17.68
N GLU A 151 7.81 -22.42 16.70
CA GLU A 151 7.87 -20.97 16.94
C GLU A 151 6.50 -20.29 16.82
N ILE A 152 5.53 -20.97 16.20
CA ILE A 152 4.22 -20.41 15.84
C ILE A 152 3.13 -21.44 16.12
N GLY A 153 2.02 -20.98 16.70
CA GLY A 153 0.83 -21.78 16.95
C GLY A 153 -0.02 -22.04 15.71
N PHE A 154 -1.27 -21.54 15.69
CA PHE A 154 -2.20 -21.69 14.56
C PHE A 154 -2.81 -20.35 14.16
N GLY A 155 -3.19 -20.22 12.89
CA GLY A 155 -3.74 -19.00 12.31
C GLY A 155 -5.14 -19.20 11.73
N VAL A 156 -5.99 -18.18 11.92
CA VAL A 156 -7.26 -18.02 11.20
C VAL A 156 -7.13 -16.84 10.24
N HIS A 157 -7.21 -17.14 8.95
CA HIS A 157 -7.11 -16.17 7.86
C HIS A 157 -8.49 -15.87 7.31
N PHE A 158 -8.74 -14.61 6.98
CA PHE A 158 -10.03 -14.18 6.44
C PHE A 158 -9.89 -12.97 5.49
N GLY A 159 -10.92 -12.74 4.68
CA GLY A 159 -10.84 -11.81 3.53
C GLY A 159 -10.45 -12.57 2.26
N ALA A 160 -9.72 -11.93 1.34
CA ALA A 160 -9.23 -12.61 0.13
C ALA A 160 -7.97 -13.43 0.44
N VAL A 161 -8.14 -14.52 1.18
CA VAL A 161 -7.07 -15.43 1.56
C VAL A 161 -6.34 -15.93 0.30
N GLY A 162 -5.00 -15.80 0.29
CA GLY A 162 -4.15 -16.15 -0.85
C GLY A 162 -3.97 -15.02 -1.85
N SER A 163 -4.66 -13.89 -1.66
CA SER A 163 -4.29 -12.62 -2.29
C SER A 163 -3.22 -11.89 -1.44
N PRO A 164 -2.56 -10.87 -2.00
CA PRO A 164 -1.61 -10.05 -1.25
C PRO A 164 -2.24 -9.28 -0.09
N ASP A 165 -3.58 -9.14 -0.08
CA ASP A 165 -4.35 -8.47 0.96
C ASP A 165 -5.19 -9.48 1.75
N SER A 166 -4.78 -9.80 2.98
CA SER A 166 -5.57 -10.68 3.86
C SER A 166 -5.36 -10.41 5.33
N TRP A 167 -6.37 -10.76 6.13
CA TRP A 167 -6.37 -10.59 7.57
C TRP A 167 -6.05 -11.90 8.26
N GLU A 168 -5.24 -11.84 9.32
CA GLU A 168 -4.78 -13.02 10.03
C GLU A 168 -4.96 -12.83 11.54
N TRP A 169 -5.50 -13.83 12.24
CA TRP A 169 -5.52 -13.89 13.69
C TRP A 169 -4.72 -15.12 14.15
N HIS A 170 -3.55 -14.88 14.72
CA HIS A 170 -2.59 -15.91 15.09
C HIS A 170 -2.62 -16.18 16.58
N PHE A 171 -2.88 -17.42 16.94
CA PHE A 171 -2.84 -17.96 18.29
C PHE A 171 -1.46 -18.56 18.54
N GLY A 172 -0.81 -18.20 19.65
CA GLY A 172 0.52 -18.69 19.97
C GLY A 172 1.61 -18.15 19.05
N SER A 173 1.51 -16.89 18.63
CA SER A 173 2.59 -16.22 17.91
C SER A 173 3.78 -15.93 18.83
N TRP A 174 4.97 -15.82 18.22
CA TRP A 174 6.26 -15.61 18.88
C TRP A 174 6.51 -16.57 20.06
N LEU A 175 6.93 -17.79 19.74
CA LEU A 175 7.25 -18.85 20.71
C LEU A 175 6.06 -19.25 21.60
N ASP A 176 4.85 -19.26 21.03
CA ASP A 176 3.60 -19.62 21.73
C ASP A 176 3.34 -18.75 22.97
N ARG A 177 3.51 -17.42 22.81
CA ARG A 177 3.34 -16.46 23.91
C ARG A 177 2.35 -15.36 23.65
N ASN A 178 1.93 -15.19 22.41
CA ASN A 178 1.09 -14.08 22.00
C ASN A 178 -0.13 -14.53 21.19
N LEU A 179 -1.15 -13.69 21.24
CA LEU A 179 -2.28 -13.67 20.32
C LEU A 179 -2.15 -12.37 19.54
N THR A 180 -2.03 -12.46 18.22
CA THR A 180 -1.74 -11.30 17.36
C THR A 180 -2.73 -11.21 16.22
N ALA A 181 -3.29 -10.02 16.01
CA ALA A 181 -4.04 -9.69 14.81
C ALA A 181 -3.11 -8.97 13.83
N GLN A 182 -3.04 -9.46 12.59
CA GLN A 182 -2.16 -8.97 11.55
C GLN A 182 -2.95 -8.71 10.26
N TYR A 183 -2.44 -7.79 9.44
CA TYR A 183 -2.88 -7.59 8.07
C TYR A 183 -1.67 -7.70 7.16
N THR A 184 -1.82 -8.50 6.11
CA THR A 184 -0.84 -8.60 5.04
C THR A 184 -1.30 -7.69 3.92
N ALA A 185 -0.42 -6.81 3.43
CA ALA A 185 -0.64 -5.95 2.25
C ALA A 185 0.53 -6.09 1.27
N ASP A 186 0.25 -6.49 0.04
CA ASP A 186 1.20 -6.77 -1.06
C ASP A 186 2.29 -7.84 -0.78
N VAL A 187 3.02 -7.76 0.35
CA VAL A 187 3.97 -8.76 0.89
C VAL A 187 4.33 -8.48 2.36
N ASP A 188 4.07 -7.27 2.87
CA ASP A 188 4.43 -6.88 4.23
C ASP A 188 3.33 -7.27 5.22
N ARG A 189 3.76 -7.81 6.37
CA ARG A 189 2.87 -8.16 7.48
C ARG A 189 2.97 -7.09 8.54
N ASP A 190 1.90 -6.34 8.70
CA ASP A 190 1.79 -5.35 9.75
C ASP A 190 0.99 -5.90 10.93
N GLU A 191 1.56 -5.74 12.13
CA GLU A 191 0.83 -5.92 13.38
C GLU A 191 -0.06 -4.70 13.59
N LEU A 192 -1.33 -4.82 13.20
CA LEU A 192 -2.29 -3.73 13.29
C LEU A 192 -2.69 -3.39 14.71
N LEU A 193 -2.56 -4.34 15.63
CA LEU A 193 -2.98 -4.23 17.02
C LEU A 193 -1.89 -4.77 17.96
N PRO A 194 -1.79 -4.23 19.19
CA PRO A 194 -0.87 -4.76 20.19
C PRO A 194 -1.10 -6.25 20.44
N SER A 195 -0.02 -7.03 20.52
CA SER A 195 -0.10 -8.45 20.88
C SER A 195 -0.62 -8.62 22.31
N ILE A 196 -1.44 -9.64 22.53
CA ILE A 196 -1.94 -10.00 23.87
C ILE A 196 -1.24 -11.26 24.36
N PRO A 197 -0.79 -11.32 25.64
CA PRO A 197 -0.24 -12.54 26.22
C PRO A 197 -1.21 -13.73 26.10
N PHE A 198 -0.77 -14.81 25.46
CA PHE A 198 -1.59 -15.99 25.18
C PHE A 198 -0.70 -17.21 24.94
N CYS A 199 -1.09 -18.37 25.48
CA CYS A 199 -0.34 -19.61 25.32
C CYS A 199 -1.33 -20.72 25.00
N ILE A 200 -1.00 -21.55 24.00
CA ILE A 200 -1.88 -22.63 23.57
C ILE A 200 -1.84 -23.78 24.57
N GLU A 201 -2.99 -24.06 25.17
CA GLU A 201 -3.23 -25.27 25.95
C GLU A 201 -3.75 -26.41 25.05
N ILE A 202 -3.04 -27.55 25.06
CA ILE A 202 -3.47 -28.77 24.37
C ILE A 202 -4.74 -29.33 25.03
N GLY A 203 -5.71 -29.71 24.21
CA GLY A 203 -6.99 -30.27 24.63
C GLY A 203 -8.05 -29.22 25.00
N ARG A 204 -7.66 -27.94 25.12
CA ARG A 204 -8.60 -26.84 25.33
C ARG A 204 -9.23 -26.43 23.99
N THR A 205 -10.55 -26.32 23.96
CA THR A 205 -11.28 -25.77 22.82
C THR A 205 -11.39 -24.26 22.92
N TYR A 206 -11.05 -23.57 21.85
CA TYR A 206 -11.13 -22.12 21.69
C TYR A 206 -12.29 -21.78 20.76
N GLU A 207 -13.34 -21.17 21.29
CA GLU A 207 -14.46 -20.64 20.50
C GLU A 207 -14.08 -19.28 19.91
N ILE A 208 -13.97 -19.21 18.59
CA ILE A 208 -13.45 -18.07 17.85
C ILE A 208 -14.61 -17.43 17.08
N GLU A 209 -14.82 -16.14 17.27
CA GLU A 209 -15.75 -15.34 16.48
C GLU A 209 -15.04 -14.07 15.98
N ILE A 210 -15.06 -13.85 14.68
CA ILE A 210 -14.50 -12.65 14.04
C ILE A 210 -15.64 -11.96 13.30
N ARG A 211 -15.99 -10.74 13.71
CA ARG A 211 -17.00 -9.92 13.02
C ARG A 211 -16.28 -8.84 12.23
N VAL A 212 -16.50 -8.86 10.93
CA VAL A 212 -15.97 -7.87 9.99
C VAL A 212 -17.13 -7.00 9.52
N ALA A 213 -16.93 -5.70 9.57
CA ALA A 213 -17.86 -4.71 9.06
C ALA A 213 -17.12 -3.67 8.22
N GLU A 214 -17.88 -2.96 7.39
CA GLU A 214 -17.37 -1.88 6.54
C GLU A 214 -16.16 -2.34 5.71
N ALA A 215 -16.22 -3.56 5.18
CA ALA A 215 -15.21 -4.09 4.31
C ALA A 215 -13.81 -4.13 5.01
N GLY A 216 -13.75 -4.67 6.22
CA GLY A 216 -12.49 -4.79 6.98
C GLY A 216 -12.10 -3.56 7.79
N ARG A 217 -12.79 -2.42 7.62
CA ARG A 217 -12.52 -1.19 8.39
C ARG A 217 -12.88 -1.31 9.86
N ARG A 218 -13.73 -2.27 10.23
CA ARG A 218 -14.01 -2.61 11.62
C ARG A 218 -13.97 -4.11 11.79
N ILE A 219 -13.15 -4.58 12.75
CA ILE A 219 -13.04 -6.00 13.05
C ILE A 219 -13.08 -6.20 14.55
N GLU A 220 -14.06 -6.98 15.01
CA GLU A 220 -14.11 -7.47 16.39
C GLU A 220 -13.62 -8.91 16.42
N TYR A 221 -12.63 -9.20 17.26
CA TYR A 221 -12.14 -10.55 17.51
C TYR A 221 -12.56 -11.00 18.90
N ARG A 222 -13.33 -12.08 18.96
CA ARG A 222 -13.89 -12.62 20.21
C ARG A 222 -13.41 -14.04 20.45
N LEU A 223 -13.04 -14.32 21.70
CA LEU A 223 -12.63 -15.63 22.18
C LEU A 223 -13.53 -16.04 23.35
N GLY A 224 -14.29 -17.13 23.22
CA GLY A 224 -15.29 -17.54 24.22
C GLY A 224 -16.34 -16.46 24.48
N GLY A 225 -16.72 -15.71 23.44
CA GLY A 225 -17.68 -14.59 23.51
C GLY A 225 -17.11 -13.26 24.04
N VAL A 226 -15.92 -13.25 24.62
CA VAL A 226 -15.25 -12.06 25.15
C VAL A 226 -14.54 -11.33 24.01
N LEU A 227 -14.70 -10.00 23.91
CA LEU A 227 -13.94 -9.17 22.96
C LEU A 227 -12.47 -9.10 23.40
N VAL A 228 -11.57 -9.54 22.52
CA VAL A 228 -10.12 -9.64 22.78
C VAL A 228 -9.34 -8.61 21.98
N HIS A 229 -9.65 -8.46 20.69
CA HIS A 229 -9.12 -7.40 19.85
C HIS A 229 -10.26 -6.64 19.18
N GLU A 230 -10.05 -5.35 18.95
CA GLU A 230 -10.93 -4.50 18.15
C GLU A 230 -10.06 -3.65 17.24
N TYR A 231 -10.24 -3.83 15.93
CA TYR A 231 -9.64 -2.99 14.91
C TYR A 231 -10.69 -2.01 14.40
N ALA A 232 -10.30 -0.74 14.34
CA ALA A 232 -11.02 0.28 13.62
C ALA A 232 -10.01 1.04 12.75
N ASP A 233 -10.20 0.99 11.44
CA ASP A 233 -9.41 1.77 10.49
C ASP A 233 -9.57 3.26 10.86
N PRO A 234 -8.46 3.99 11.11
CA PRO A 234 -8.50 5.39 11.52
C PRO A 234 -9.13 6.32 10.49
N GLY A 235 -9.44 5.85 9.28
CA GLY A 235 -10.05 6.66 8.21
C GLY A 235 -9.05 7.57 7.53
N ILE A 236 -7.75 7.27 7.65
CA ILE A 236 -6.72 7.95 6.87
C ILE A 236 -6.87 7.45 5.44
N LEU A 237 -7.61 8.20 4.63
CA LEU A 237 -7.69 7.96 3.20
C LEU A 237 -6.28 7.99 2.63
N GLU A 238 -5.91 6.93 1.92
CA GLU A 238 -4.67 6.90 1.19
C GLU A 238 -4.71 8.01 0.12
N ARG A 239 -3.84 9.01 0.28
CA ARG A 239 -3.75 10.11 -0.68
C ARG A 239 -2.90 9.68 -1.85
N ARG A 240 -3.55 9.18 -2.90
CA ARG A 240 -2.92 8.86 -4.20
C ARG A 240 -2.87 10.04 -5.16
N PHE A 241 -3.32 11.21 -4.73
CA PHE A 241 -3.24 12.45 -5.47
C PHE A 241 -2.51 13.48 -4.60
N ALA A 242 -1.41 14.05 -5.10
CA ALA A 242 -0.60 15.02 -4.39
C ALA A 242 -0.20 16.16 -5.31
N ALA A 243 -0.07 17.36 -4.75
CA ALA A 243 0.43 18.51 -5.48
C ALA A 243 1.39 19.33 -4.62
N GLY A 244 2.39 19.91 -5.26
CA GLY A 244 3.37 20.80 -4.62
C GLY A 244 3.78 21.89 -5.59
N LEU A 245 4.02 23.10 -5.08
CA LEU A 245 4.41 24.24 -5.91
C LEU A 245 5.66 24.87 -5.34
N VAL A 246 6.65 25.07 -6.22
CA VAL A 246 7.81 25.89 -5.90
C VAL A 246 7.94 27.07 -6.85
N THR A 247 8.47 28.16 -6.30
CA THR A 247 8.91 29.32 -7.05
C THR A 247 10.39 29.56 -6.79
N GLY A 248 11.11 30.03 -7.80
CA GLY A 248 12.52 30.38 -7.67
C GLY A 248 13.16 30.68 -9.01
N LYS A 249 14.22 31.51 -8.99
CA LYS A 249 14.97 31.90 -10.21
C LYS A 249 14.07 32.42 -11.36
N GLY A 250 12.97 33.10 -11.02
CA GLY A 250 12.02 33.67 -11.99
C GLY A 250 11.13 32.65 -12.70
N ARG A 251 11.00 31.43 -12.16
CA ARG A 251 10.14 30.36 -12.67
C ARG A 251 9.31 29.78 -11.54
N ASN A 252 8.19 29.18 -11.90
CA ASN A 252 7.34 28.41 -11.00
C ASN A 252 7.18 27.00 -11.58
N ALA A 253 7.08 26.01 -10.70
CA ALA A 253 6.84 24.62 -11.07
C ALA A 253 5.79 24.02 -10.15
N LEU A 254 4.59 23.80 -10.69
CA LEU A 254 3.56 22.98 -10.05
C LEU A 254 3.83 21.52 -10.40
N ARG A 255 3.92 20.69 -9.39
CA ARG A 255 4.07 19.23 -9.48
C ARG A 255 2.75 18.61 -9.08
N VAL A 256 2.25 17.70 -9.90
CA VAL A 256 1.00 16.97 -9.65
C VAL A 256 1.25 15.49 -9.86
N VAL A 257 1.02 14.71 -8.81
CA VAL A 257 1.03 13.25 -8.81
C VAL A 257 -0.40 12.77 -8.88
N ASN A 258 -0.69 11.97 -9.91
CA ASN A 258 -1.92 11.19 -9.98
C ASN A 258 -1.55 9.70 -9.98
N ALA A 259 -1.56 9.07 -8.82
CA ALA A 259 -1.36 7.62 -8.65
C ALA A 259 -2.69 6.84 -8.63
N THR A 260 -3.76 7.41 -9.19
CA THR A 260 -5.06 6.77 -9.31
C THR A 260 -5.28 6.19 -10.70
N ALA A 261 -6.29 5.33 -10.83
CA ALA A 261 -6.74 4.78 -12.12
C ALA A 261 -7.56 5.77 -12.95
N GLU A 262 -7.94 6.92 -12.38
CA GLU A 262 -8.86 7.86 -12.99
C GLU A 262 -8.11 9.01 -13.67
N GLU A 263 -8.56 9.37 -14.88
CA GLU A 263 -8.12 10.62 -15.50
C GLU A 263 -8.79 11.77 -14.75
N THR A 264 -7.97 12.65 -14.15
CA THR A 264 -8.46 13.71 -13.29
C THR A 264 -8.42 15.04 -14.02
N ARG A 265 -9.58 15.67 -14.21
CA ARG A 265 -9.69 17.05 -14.67
C ARG A 265 -9.42 17.99 -13.50
N ILE A 266 -8.44 18.87 -13.63
CA ILE A 266 -8.08 19.85 -12.61
C ILE A 266 -8.18 21.28 -13.14
N GLU A 267 -8.55 22.19 -12.25
CA GLU A 267 -8.51 23.63 -12.48
C GLU A 267 -7.46 24.24 -11.55
N LEU A 268 -6.51 24.97 -12.14
CA LEU A 268 -5.47 25.64 -11.39
C LEU A 268 -5.84 27.10 -11.13
N VAL A 269 -6.24 27.40 -9.91
CA VAL A 269 -6.61 28.75 -9.48
C VAL A 269 -5.41 29.42 -8.82
N LEU A 270 -4.88 30.46 -9.46
CA LEU A 270 -3.87 31.33 -8.85
C LEU A 270 -4.55 32.53 -8.21
N GLY A 271 -4.22 32.88 -6.97
CA GLY A 271 -4.74 34.08 -6.30
C GLY A 271 -4.47 35.39 -7.07
N SER A 272 -3.49 35.39 -7.97
CA SER A 272 -3.20 36.52 -8.88
C SER A 272 -4.17 36.66 -10.07
N GLY A 273 -5.01 35.66 -10.35
CA GLY A 273 -5.87 35.60 -11.54
C GLY A 273 -5.11 35.48 -12.86
N ARG A 274 -3.80 35.20 -12.82
CA ARG A 274 -2.95 35.12 -14.01
C ARG A 274 -3.34 33.94 -14.90
N SER A 275 -3.44 34.19 -16.20
CA SER A 275 -3.59 33.12 -17.19
C SER A 275 -2.33 32.24 -17.28
N LEU A 276 -2.55 30.94 -17.32
CA LEU A 276 -1.52 29.91 -17.50
C LEU A 276 -1.50 29.32 -18.91
N ALA A 277 -2.24 29.91 -19.85
CA ALA A 277 -2.13 29.55 -21.26
C ALA A 277 -0.68 29.71 -21.73
N GLY A 278 -0.15 28.69 -22.40
CA GLY A 278 1.24 28.60 -22.83
C GLY A 278 2.24 28.12 -21.77
N ALA A 279 1.79 27.80 -20.53
CA ALA A 279 2.65 27.14 -19.55
C ALA A 279 3.12 25.78 -20.09
N ARG A 280 4.39 25.47 -19.87
CA ARG A 280 4.99 24.21 -20.33
C ARG A 280 4.55 23.09 -19.40
N VAL A 281 4.15 21.96 -19.97
CA VAL A 281 3.80 20.75 -19.23
C VAL A 281 4.81 19.67 -19.57
N THR A 282 5.43 19.06 -18.57
CA THR A 282 6.25 17.85 -18.73
C THR A 282 5.56 16.72 -17.99
N ARG A 283 5.19 15.64 -18.67
CA ARG A 283 4.43 14.52 -18.11
C ARG A 283 5.15 13.20 -18.32
N LEU A 284 5.26 12.39 -17.28
CA LEU A 284 5.64 10.98 -17.34
C LEU A 284 4.43 10.14 -16.93
N ALA A 285 4.03 9.17 -17.75
CA ALA A 285 2.91 8.27 -17.49
C ALA A 285 3.26 6.87 -18.00
N ALA A 286 2.86 5.84 -17.25
CA ALA A 286 3.04 4.44 -17.63
C ALA A 286 2.00 3.57 -16.91
N ASP A 287 1.88 2.30 -17.31
CA ASP A 287 1.08 1.30 -16.57
C ASP A 287 1.52 1.27 -15.08
N PRO A 288 0.59 1.14 -14.12
CA PRO A 288 0.91 1.17 -12.68
C PRO A 288 2.04 0.22 -12.29
N THR A 289 2.05 -0.98 -12.90
CA THR A 289 3.03 -2.06 -12.62
C THR A 289 4.31 -1.95 -13.44
N ALA A 290 4.40 -0.97 -14.35
CA ALA A 290 5.52 -0.84 -15.28
C ALA A 290 6.85 -0.52 -14.58
N GLY A 291 7.97 -0.93 -15.19
CA GLY A 291 9.33 -0.63 -14.71
C GLY A 291 9.98 -1.81 -14.00
N ALA A 292 10.24 -2.88 -14.76
CA ALA A 292 10.96 -4.05 -14.24
C ALA A 292 12.44 -3.72 -13.95
N PRO A 293 13.04 -4.29 -12.89
CA PRO A 293 14.47 -4.20 -12.66
C PRO A 293 15.28 -4.69 -13.87
N PHE A 294 16.45 -4.08 -14.09
CA PHE A 294 17.38 -4.43 -15.18
C PHE A 294 16.87 -4.19 -16.61
N GLU A 295 15.68 -3.62 -16.77
CA GLU A 295 15.11 -3.18 -18.05
C GLU A 295 15.06 -1.65 -18.13
N PRO A 296 15.10 -1.04 -19.33
CA PRO A 296 14.91 0.39 -19.47
C PRO A 296 13.48 0.79 -19.08
N ALA A 297 13.31 2.03 -18.62
CA ALA A 297 11.98 2.60 -18.39
C ALA A 297 11.11 2.44 -19.65
N PRO A 298 9.88 1.91 -19.51
CA PRO A 298 8.99 1.68 -20.66
C PRO A 298 8.36 2.98 -21.18
N ALA A 299 8.61 4.11 -20.54
CA ALA A 299 8.12 5.42 -20.92
C ALA A 299 9.14 6.51 -20.56
N GLU A 300 9.19 7.55 -21.38
CA GLU A 300 9.91 8.79 -21.10
C GLU A 300 8.91 9.95 -20.92
N SER A 301 9.39 11.06 -20.36
CA SER A 301 8.57 12.26 -20.21
C SER A 301 8.25 12.91 -21.56
N ALA A 302 6.98 13.23 -21.81
CA ALA A 302 6.53 14.01 -22.95
C ALA A 302 6.32 15.49 -22.56
N VAL A 303 6.50 16.40 -23.53
CA VAL A 303 6.29 17.84 -23.32
C VAL A 303 5.06 18.31 -24.10
N SER A 304 4.18 19.06 -23.44
CA SER A 304 3.04 19.76 -24.03
C SER A 304 2.89 21.17 -23.45
N TRP A 305 1.84 21.90 -23.82
CA TRP A 305 1.59 23.29 -23.41
C TRP A 305 0.13 23.44 -23.00
N LEU A 306 -0.13 24.17 -21.93
CA LEU A 306 -1.50 24.43 -21.48
C LEU A 306 -2.23 25.38 -22.42
N GLU A 307 -3.47 25.05 -22.75
CA GLU A 307 -4.38 25.96 -23.46
C GLU A 307 -5.13 26.89 -22.49
N SER A 308 -5.38 26.42 -21.27
CA SER A 308 -6.10 27.15 -20.22
C SER A 308 -5.64 26.71 -18.82
N ALA A 309 -6.19 27.33 -17.78
CA ALA A 309 -5.98 26.91 -16.39
C ALA A 309 -6.67 25.57 -16.05
N VAL A 310 -7.58 25.09 -16.91
CA VAL A 310 -8.24 23.79 -16.77
C VAL A 310 -7.56 22.79 -17.71
N PHE A 311 -7.11 21.67 -17.15
CA PHE A 311 -6.44 20.60 -17.91
C PHE A 311 -6.64 19.24 -17.25
N THR A 312 -6.31 18.17 -17.98
CA THR A 312 -6.40 16.80 -17.46
C THR A 312 -5.03 16.27 -17.07
N VAL A 313 -5.00 15.52 -15.97
CA VAL A 313 -3.83 14.76 -15.50
C VAL A 313 -4.15 13.28 -15.69
N SER A 314 -3.31 12.60 -16.47
CA SER A 314 -3.53 11.19 -16.81
C SER A 314 -3.46 10.29 -15.57
N PRO A 315 -4.13 9.11 -15.60
CA PRO A 315 -3.92 8.07 -14.59
C PRO A 315 -2.43 7.72 -14.47
N TYR A 316 -2.01 7.31 -13.27
CA TYR A 316 -0.65 6.86 -12.97
C TYR A 316 0.43 7.73 -13.63
N SER A 317 0.41 9.03 -13.34
CA SER A 317 1.31 10.00 -13.96
C SER A 317 1.90 11.01 -12.97
N PHE A 318 3.10 11.47 -13.32
CA PHE A 318 3.73 12.65 -12.76
C PHE A 318 3.70 13.77 -13.78
N THR A 319 3.09 14.90 -13.43
CA THR A 319 2.97 16.08 -14.29
C THR A 319 3.62 17.29 -13.64
N VAL A 320 4.49 17.98 -14.37
CA VAL A 320 5.09 19.25 -13.95
C VAL A 320 4.65 20.35 -14.89
N VAL A 321 4.00 21.38 -14.36
CA VAL A 321 3.57 22.58 -15.08
C VAL A 321 4.50 23.74 -14.71
N GLU A 322 5.17 24.31 -15.70
CA GLU A 322 6.17 25.34 -15.54
C GLU A 322 5.77 26.64 -16.25
N TRP A 323 5.85 27.77 -15.54
CA TRP A 323 5.59 29.08 -16.13
C TRP A 323 6.53 30.16 -15.57
N PRO A 324 6.86 31.20 -16.38
CA PRO A 324 7.78 32.25 -15.97
C PRO A 324 7.13 33.22 -14.98
N GLY A 325 7.95 33.92 -14.21
CA GLY A 325 7.55 34.92 -13.21
C GLY A 325 7.80 34.42 -11.79
N ARG A 326 7.70 35.33 -10.82
CA ARG A 326 7.80 35.00 -9.40
C ARG A 326 6.41 35.10 -8.78
N LEU A 327 5.97 34.07 -8.09
CA LEU A 327 4.81 34.19 -7.21
C LEU A 327 5.25 34.96 -5.97
N GLY A 328 4.53 36.04 -5.66
CA GLY A 328 4.82 36.88 -4.50
C GLY A 328 4.56 36.14 -3.19
N GLN A 329 5.34 36.50 -2.16
CA GLN A 329 5.01 36.22 -0.77
C GLN A 329 3.71 36.91 -0.37
#